data_AF-A0A7C2T3D0-F1
#
_entry.id   AF-A0A7C2T3D0-F1
#
_cell.length_a   1.000
_cell.length_b   1.000
_cell.length_c   1.000
_cell.angle_alpha   90.00
_cell.angle_beta   90.00
_cell.angle_gamma   90.00
#
_symmetry.space_group_name_H-M   'P 1'
#
loop_
_entity.id
_entity.type
_entity.pdbx_description
1 polymer ?
#
loop_
_entity_poly.entity_id
_entity_poly.type
_entity_poly.pdbx_seq_one_letter_code
_entity_poly.pdbx_strand_id
1 'polypeptide(L)' 'MADCCRAPAGHVYDLAVIGAGSAGFSAAITAAEGGARVALIGHGTIGGTCVNSGCVPSKTMIRAAEAVHAAKAA' A
#
# COMPACT_ATOMS: atom_id res chain seq x y z
N MET A 1 32.07 -2.44 21.28
CA MET A 1 31.03 -3.34 20.75
C MET A 1 29.65 -3.26 21.46
N ALA A 2 29.43 -2.37 22.45
CA ALA A 2 28.15 -2.31 23.18
C ALA A 2 27.18 -1.20 22.69
N ASP A 3 27.57 -0.44 21.66
CA ASP A 3 26.84 0.76 21.19
C ASP A 3 25.88 0.47 20.03
N CYS A 4 25.94 -0.71 19.40
CA CYS A 4 25.01 -1.07 18.32
C CYS A 4 23.58 -1.38 18.81
N CYS A 5 23.38 -1.59 20.12
CA CYS A 5 22.10 -1.97 20.71
C CYS A 5 21.41 -0.84 21.48
N ARG A 6 21.98 0.37 21.52
CA ARG A 6 21.35 1.49 22.22
C ARG A 6 20.30 2.13 21.32
N ALA A 7 19.04 1.70 21.46
CA ALA A 7 17.92 2.44 20.90
C ALA A 7 17.96 3.88 21.44
N PRO A 8 17.81 4.91 20.59
CA PRO A 8 17.72 6.29 21.05
C PRO A 8 16.59 6.41 22.08
N ALA A 9 16.85 7.16 23.16
CA ALA A 9 15.88 7.36 24.24
C ALA A 9 14.69 8.16 23.70
N GLY A 10 13.63 7.44 23.34
CA GLY A 10 12.39 7.95 22.77
C GLY A 10 11.92 7.04 21.64
N HIS A 11 10.68 6.54 21.71
CA HIS A 11 10.08 5.79 20.61
C HIS A 11 10.15 6.65 19.34
N VAL A 12 10.95 6.26 18.33
CA VAL A 12 11.14 7.05 17.09
C VAL A 12 9.89 7.00 16.20
N TYR A 13 9.08 5.96 16.36
CA TYR A 13 7.81 5.75 15.68
C TYR A 13 6.75 5.40 16.72
N ASP A 14 5.54 5.88 16.49
CA ASP A 14 4.37 5.62 17.33
C ASP A 14 3.56 4.43 16.79
N LEU A 15 3.71 4.11 15.50
CA LEU A 15 3.04 3.00 14.84
C LEU A 15 3.96 2.35 13.79
N ALA A 16 3.97 1.02 13.73
CA ALA A 16 4.56 0.28 12.62
C ALA A 16 3.46 -0.46 11.84
N VAL A 17 3.38 -0.23 10.53
CA VAL A 17 2.42 -0.86 9.63
C VAL A 17 3.18 -1.81 8.69
N ILE A 18 2.84 -3.09 8.72
CA ILE A 18 3.47 -4.11 7.88
C ILE A 18 2.55 -4.39 6.68
N GLY A 19 3.03 -4.00 5.51
CA GLY A 19 2.38 -4.16 4.20
C GLY A 19 1.97 -2.83 3.59
N ALA A 20 2.64 -2.41 2.51
CA ALA A 20 2.33 -1.20 1.74
C ALA A 20 1.20 -1.43 0.70
N GLY A 21 0.15 -2.16 1.09
CA GLY A 21 -1.07 -2.37 0.30
C GLY A 21 -2.16 -1.37 0.66
N SER A 22 -3.36 -1.52 0.08
CA SER A 22 -4.49 -0.60 0.31
C SER A 22 -4.83 -0.42 1.80
N ALA A 23 -4.90 -1.49 2.58
CA ALA A 23 -5.17 -1.40 4.01
C ALA A 23 -4.03 -0.71 4.79
N GLY A 24 -2.77 -1.07 4.51
CA GLY A 24 -1.63 -0.49 5.21
C GLY A 24 -1.40 0.98 4.88
N PHE A 25 -1.62 1.38 3.62
CA PHE A 25 -1.67 2.80 3.26
C PHE A 25 -2.76 3.54 4.00
N SER A 26 -3.99 3.00 4.03
CA SER A 26 -5.10 3.64 4.75
C SER A 26 -4.76 3.82 6.23
N ALA A 27 -4.26 2.77 6.90
CA ALA A 27 -3.90 2.83 8.31
C ALA A 27 -2.75 3.81 8.57
N ALA A 28 -1.71 3.79 7.74
CA ALA A 28 -0.55 4.67 7.89
C ALA A 28 -0.90 6.14 7.65
N ILE A 29 -1.73 6.44 6.63
CA ILE A 29 -2.20 7.79 6.34
C ILE A 29 -3.06 8.31 7.50
N THR A 30 -4.06 7.55 7.93
CA THR A 30 -4.94 7.96 9.04
C THR A 30 -4.15 8.22 10.33
N ALA A 31 -3.16 7.37 10.64
CA ALA A 31 -2.32 7.59 11.81
C ALA A 31 -1.41 8.82 11.66
N ALA A 32 -0.83 9.03 10.47
CA ALA A 32 0.00 10.21 10.19
C ALA A 32 -0.81 11.52 10.23
N GLU A 33 -2.04 11.53 9.73
CA GLU A 33 -2.97 12.66 9.84
C GLU A 33 -3.33 12.96 11.31
N GLY A 34 -3.34 11.94 12.16
CA GLY A 34 -3.46 12.07 13.62
C GLY A 34 -2.17 12.52 14.33
N GLY A 35 -1.09 12.79 13.60
CA GLY A 35 0.19 13.26 14.15
C GLY A 35 1.15 12.16 14.57
N ALA A 36 0.83 10.88 14.36
CA ALA A 36 1.71 9.78 14.67
C ALA A 36 2.87 9.69 13.67
N ARG A 37 4.08 9.40 14.14
CA ARG A 37 5.21 9.01 13.27
C ARG A 37 5.08 7.54 12.94
N VAL A 38 4.74 7.24 11.69
CA VAL A 38 4.47 5.87 11.24
C VAL A 38 5.65 5.28 10.47
N ALA A 39 6.08 4.08 10.83
CA ALA A 39 6.95 3.25 10.01
C ALA A 39 6.09 2.34 9.11
N LEU A 40 6.01 2.66 7.81
CA LEU A 40 5.37 1.79 6.82
C LEU A 40 6.41 0.84 6.22
N ILE A 41 6.22 -0.45 6.42
CA ILE A 41 7.15 -1.51 6.03
C ILE A 41 6.52 -2.28 4.88
N GLY A 42 7.19 -2.34 3.73
CA GLY A 42 6.70 -3.05 2.56
C GLY A 42 7.81 -3.83 1.87
N HIS A 43 7.41 -4.87 1.13
CA HIS A 43 8.27 -5.56 0.18
C HIS A 43 7.67 -5.45 -1.24
N GLY A 44 8.50 -5.53 -2.27
CA GLY A 44 8.05 -5.48 -3.66
C GLY A 44 7.43 -4.14 -4.05
N THR A 45 6.45 -4.17 -4.95
CA THR A 45 5.86 -2.96 -5.53
C THR A 45 4.91 -2.26 -4.55
N ILE A 46 5.08 -0.94 -4.40
CA ILE A 46 4.20 -0.08 -3.61
C ILE A 46 2.76 -0.15 -4.13
N GLY A 47 1.79 -0.09 -3.22
CA GLY A 47 0.34 -0.13 -3.54
C GLY A 47 -0.27 -1.52 -3.41
N GLY A 48 0.56 -2.56 -3.25
CA GLY A 48 0.13 -3.93 -3.04
C GLY A 48 -0.68 -4.50 -4.19
N THR A 49 -1.48 -5.53 -3.91
CA THR A 49 -2.16 -6.33 -4.93
C THR A 49 -3.19 -5.53 -5.73
N CYS A 50 -4.03 -4.75 -5.06
CA CYS A 50 -5.17 -4.07 -5.70
C CYS A 50 -4.76 -3.22 -6.89
N VAL A 51 -3.69 -2.43 -6.73
CA VAL A 51 -3.19 -1.51 -7.75
C VAL A 51 -2.35 -2.23 -8.81
N ASN A 52 -1.51 -3.18 -8.40
CA ASN A 52 -0.50 -3.74 -9.28
C ASN A 52 -0.94 -4.99 -10.05
N SER A 53 -1.74 -5.85 -9.44
CA SER A 53 -2.06 -7.18 -9.99
C SER A 53 -3.45 -7.67 -9.61
N GLY A 54 -4.36 -6.74 -9.29
CA GLY A 54 -5.66 -7.04 -8.72
C GLY A 54 -6.74 -6.20 -9.38
N CYS A 55 -7.51 -5.48 -8.56
CA CYS A 55 -8.71 -4.79 -8.99
C CYS A 55 -8.46 -3.79 -10.13
N VAL A 56 -7.40 -2.98 -10.05
CA VAL A 56 -7.12 -1.96 -11.06
C VAL A 56 -6.84 -2.59 -12.44
N PRO A 57 -5.82 -3.45 -12.62
CA PRO A 57 -5.56 -4.04 -13.93
C PRO A 57 -6.70 -4.94 -14.42
N SER A 58 -7.36 -5.69 -13.52
CA SER A 58 -8.47 -6.56 -13.93
C SER A 58 -9.66 -5.75 -14.47
N LYS A 59 -10.01 -4.63 -13.84
CA LYS A 59 -11.09 -3.77 -14.34
C LYS A 59 -10.72 -3.05 -15.63
N THR A 60 -9.46 -2.65 -15.81
CA THR A 60 -8.99 -2.12 -17.10
C THR A 60 -9.15 -3.15 -18.22
N MET A 61 -8.78 -4.41 -17.99
CA MET A 61 -8.94 -5.48 -18.97
C MET A 61 -10.42 -5.77 -19.28
N ILE A 62 -11.28 -5.78 -18.26
CA ILE A 62 -12.72 -5.97 -18.45
C ILE A 62 -13.29 -4.85 -19.34
N ARG A 63 -12.92 -3.59 -19.10
CA ARG A 63 -13.37 -2.47 -19.96
C ARG A 63 -12.88 -2.59 -21.39
N ALA A 64 -11.64 -3.04 -21.60
CA ALA A 64 -11.14 -3.32 -22.95
C ALA A 64 -11.94 -4.42 -23.65
N ALA A 65 -12.28 -5.50 -22.92
CA ALA A 65 -13.09 -6.59 -23.45
C ALA A 65 -14.52 -6.17 -23.78
N GLU A 66 -15.15 -5.33 -22.95
CA GLU A 66 -16.47 -4.75 -23.21
C GLU A 66 -16.51 -3.95 -24.51
N ALA A 67 -15.47 -3.15 -24.79
CA ALA A 67 -15.37 -2.38 -26.03
C ALA A 67 -15.35 -3.28 -27.27
N VAL A 68 -14.57 -4.37 -27.23
CA VAL A 68 -14.51 -5.36 -28.30
C VAL A 68 -15.83 -6.11 -28.45
N HIS A 69 -16.48 -6.46 -27.33
CA HIS A 69 -17.77 -7.14 -27.35
C HIS A 69 -18.85 -6.27 -27.97
N ALA A 70 -18.94 -5.00 -27.57
CA ALA A 70 -19.89 -4.05 -28.12
C ALA A 70 -19.69 -3.85 -29.64
N ALA A 71 -18.44 -3.73 -30.10
CA ALA A 71 -18.13 -3.60 -31.52
C ALA A 71 -18.52 -4.84 -32.36
N LYS A 72 -18.56 -6.04 -31.75
CA LYS A 72 -19.00 -7.27 -32.42
C LYS A 72 -20.51 -7.48 -32.40
N ALA A 73 -21.22 -6.81 -31.50
CA ALA A 73 -22.66 -6.95 -31.32
C ALA A 73 -23.48 -5.89 -32.09
N ALA A 74 -22.80 -4.88 -32.66
CA ALA A 74 -23.36 -3.90 -33.58
C ALA A 74 -23.39 -4.45 -35.02
#